data_AF-A0A7S2EPZ6-F1
#
_entry.id   AF-A0A7S2EPZ6-F1
#
_cell.length_a   1.000
_cell.length_b   1.000
_cell.length_c   1.000
_cell.angle_alpha   90.00
_cell.angle_beta   90.00
_cell.angle_gamma   90.00
#
_symmetry.space_group_name_H-M   'P 1'
#
loop_
_entity.id
_entity.type
_entity.pdbx_description
1 polymer ?
#
loop_
_entity_poly.entity_id
_entity_poly.type
_entity_poly.pdbx_seq_one_letter_code
_entity_poly.pdbx_strand_id
1 'polypeptide(L)'
;SPPPAPPTRKPVATTTATPPTQPIQQLPPKIIVRVNIHEEVSTSIEADEKVCRASIEGTIQAQVHSSNATKNAPFLLCLKEPSTNNTAFKFDDNFASEVLSNFVDRQEEERRRRETATMAKLTIPKGEIGTVKIADYTAQCEIKNLPFLVQSRIKFDENICHIALQIRSNLANKGELEDFTIAVAVPQQVKPETVKVTKGAGKWDSLKRIIKWNVDCLPKGASMLFSADAELIMSVNKVDGLLPHFPIIVRCRSKLDQVSKMKIDAVAIDGHPATFMLDTVSSVRILHRVS
;
A
#
# COMPACT_ATOMS: atom_id res chain seq x y z
N SER A 1 -26.31 54.68 82.97
CA SER A 1 -25.07 53.88 82.96
C SER A 1 -24.83 53.36 81.56
N PRO A 2 -23.68 53.64 80.92
CA PRO A 2 -23.41 53.15 79.58
C PRO A 2 -23.12 51.63 79.61
N PRO A 3 -23.43 50.89 78.54
CA PRO A 3 -23.23 49.45 78.49
C PRO A 3 -21.74 49.09 78.40
N PRO A 4 -21.33 47.90 78.90
CA PRO A 4 -19.95 47.47 78.87
C PRO A 4 -19.47 47.20 77.44
N ALA A 5 -18.23 47.59 77.15
CA ALA A 5 -17.59 47.40 75.85
C ALA A 5 -17.45 45.89 75.52
N PRO A 6 -17.62 45.51 74.24
CA PRO A 6 -17.52 44.11 73.82
C PRO A 6 -16.06 43.62 73.84
N PRO A 7 -15.83 42.32 74.15
CA PRO A 7 -14.49 41.77 74.27
C PRO A 7 -13.80 41.66 72.91
N THR A 8 -12.59 42.22 72.84
CA THR A 8 -11.69 42.15 71.67
C THR A 8 -11.20 40.71 71.49
N ARG A 9 -11.69 40.01 70.45
CA ARG A 9 -11.19 38.68 70.06
C ARG A 9 -9.77 38.80 69.49
N LYS A 10 -8.81 38.10 70.11
CA LYS A 10 -7.46 37.92 69.55
C LYS A 10 -7.53 37.10 68.26
N PRO A 11 -6.75 37.44 67.22
CA PRO A 11 -6.71 36.65 65.99
C PRO A 11 -6.11 35.28 66.27
N VAL A 12 -6.84 34.23 65.89
CA VAL A 12 -6.35 32.84 65.90
C VAL A 12 -5.41 32.70 64.70
N ALA A 13 -4.12 32.46 64.97
CA ALA A 13 -3.15 32.14 63.95
C ALA A 13 -3.58 30.83 63.27
N THR A 14 -4.12 30.95 62.06
CA THR A 14 -4.45 29.80 61.22
C THR A 14 -3.15 29.39 60.54
N THR A 15 -2.45 28.41 61.12
CA THR A 15 -1.29 27.77 60.50
C THR A 15 -1.81 26.95 59.31
N THR A 16 -1.85 27.55 58.13
CA THR A 16 -2.06 26.87 56.86
C THR A 16 -0.86 25.96 56.60
N ALA A 17 -0.94 24.72 57.09
CA ALA A 17 0.00 23.68 56.71
C ALA A 17 -0.17 23.39 55.21
N THR A 18 0.75 23.88 54.40
CA THR A 18 0.83 23.58 52.97
C THR A 18 0.96 22.06 52.83
N PRO A 19 0.03 21.37 52.12
CA PRO A 19 0.14 19.94 51.95
C PRO A 19 1.46 19.62 51.22
N PRO A 20 2.16 18.54 51.61
CA PRO A 20 3.40 18.16 50.96
C PRO A 20 3.12 17.86 49.48
N THR A 21 3.64 18.71 48.60
CA THR A 21 3.64 18.52 47.15
C THR A 21 4.49 17.29 46.86
N GLN A 22 3.88 16.10 46.85
CA GLN A 22 4.56 14.91 46.34
C GLN A 22 4.94 15.19 44.88
N PRO A 23 6.19 14.92 44.47
CA PRO A 23 6.58 15.09 43.08
C PRO A 23 5.70 14.18 42.23
N ILE A 24 4.85 14.79 41.41
CA ILE A 24 4.01 14.06 40.46
C ILE A 24 4.97 13.30 39.55
N GLN A 25 5.03 11.98 39.70
CA GLN A 25 5.82 11.12 38.85
C GLN A 25 5.26 11.23 37.44
N GLN A 26 5.93 12.02 36.59
CA GLN A 26 5.49 12.25 35.23
C GLN A 26 5.57 10.93 34.47
N LEU A 27 4.42 10.44 34.03
CA LEU A 27 4.35 9.26 33.18
C LEU A 27 5.06 9.53 31.84
N PRO A 28 5.71 8.52 31.24
CA PRO A 28 6.28 8.65 29.91
C PRO A 28 5.24 9.17 28.91
N PRO A 29 5.62 10.03 27.96
CA PRO A 29 4.70 10.50 26.95
C PRO A 29 4.18 9.33 26.10
N LYS A 30 2.91 9.41 25.71
CA LYS A 30 2.29 8.50 24.75
C LYS A 30 2.50 9.04 23.35
N ILE A 31 3.02 8.21 22.46
CA ILE A 31 3.26 8.54 21.05
C ILE A 31 2.47 7.57 20.17
N ILE A 32 1.71 8.14 19.24
CA ILE A 32 0.96 7.40 18.22
C ILE A 32 1.59 7.76 16.90
N VAL A 33 2.12 6.76 16.20
CA VAL A 33 2.65 6.91 14.85
C VAL A 33 1.67 6.26 13.91
N ARG A 34 1.06 7.05 13.04
CA ARG A 34 0.24 6.56 11.92
C ARG A 34 1.11 6.52 10.69
N VAL A 35 1.23 5.36 10.07
CA VAL A 35 2.03 5.17 8.85
C VAL A 35 1.09 4.86 7.70
N ASN A 36 1.22 5.63 6.62
CA ASN A 36 0.53 5.38 5.37
C ASN A 36 1.53 4.86 4.35
N ILE A 37 1.26 3.69 3.80
CA ILE A 37 2.04 3.08 2.73
C ILE A 37 1.24 3.22 1.43
N HIS A 38 1.86 3.74 0.39
CA HIS A 38 1.29 3.78 -0.94
C HIS A 38 2.21 3.08 -1.93
N GLU A 39 1.70 2.10 -2.68
CA GLU A 39 2.46 1.37 -3.68
C GLU A 39 1.93 1.62 -5.09
N GLU A 40 2.83 1.89 -6.02
CA GLU A 40 2.60 1.82 -7.47
C GLU A 40 3.29 0.54 -7.98
N VAL A 41 2.49 -0.40 -8.50
CA VAL A 41 2.94 -1.74 -8.85
C VAL A 41 2.79 -1.97 -10.35
N SER A 42 3.89 -2.25 -11.03
CA SER A 42 3.89 -2.71 -12.42
C SER A 42 4.21 -4.19 -12.45
N THR A 43 3.31 -4.99 -13.03
CA THR A 43 3.49 -6.44 -13.17
C THR A 43 3.36 -6.89 -14.61
N SER A 44 4.05 -7.96 -14.95
CA SER A 44 3.92 -8.69 -16.21
C SER A 44 3.90 -10.18 -15.96
N ILE A 45 3.10 -10.89 -16.75
CA ILE A 45 3.08 -12.35 -16.78
C ILE A 45 3.14 -12.80 -18.24
N GLU A 46 4.04 -13.74 -18.53
CA GLU A 46 4.08 -14.41 -19.82
C GLU A 46 3.00 -15.51 -19.86
N ALA A 47 2.44 -15.77 -21.04
CA ALA A 47 1.49 -16.85 -21.25
C ALA A 47 2.01 -18.16 -20.64
N ASP A 48 1.15 -18.87 -19.90
CA ASP A 48 1.43 -20.12 -19.18
C ASP A 48 2.26 -20.03 -17.89
N GLU A 49 2.78 -18.85 -17.51
CA GLU A 49 3.42 -18.68 -16.21
C GLU A 49 2.40 -18.56 -15.06
N LYS A 50 2.81 -19.02 -13.86
CA LYS A 50 2.05 -18.86 -12.61
C LYS A 50 2.62 -17.79 -11.68
N VAL A 51 3.70 -17.14 -12.11
CA VAL A 51 4.47 -16.20 -11.32
C VAL A 51 4.57 -14.91 -12.10
N CYS A 52 4.14 -13.80 -11.51
CA CYS A 52 4.30 -12.49 -12.10
C CYS A 52 5.64 -11.91 -11.68
N ARG A 53 6.35 -11.28 -12.62
CA ARG A 53 7.43 -10.36 -12.27
C ARG A 53 6.82 -9.03 -11.90
N ALA A 54 7.22 -8.47 -10.75
CA ALA A 54 6.70 -7.21 -10.25
C ALA A 54 7.83 -6.22 -9.96
N SER A 55 7.60 -4.98 -10.36
CA SER A 55 8.35 -3.80 -9.93
C SER A 55 7.42 -2.96 -9.07
N ILE A 56 7.83 -2.70 -7.83
CA ILE A 56 7.06 -1.96 -6.83
C ILE A 56 7.82 -0.67 -6.53
N GLU A 57 7.14 0.45 -6.63
CA GLU A 57 7.59 1.74 -6.11
C GLU A 57 6.66 2.11 -4.97
N GLY A 58 7.22 2.29 -3.77
CA GLY A 58 6.44 2.56 -2.57
C GLY A 58 6.85 3.86 -1.90
N THR A 59 5.88 4.58 -1.35
CA THR A 59 6.10 5.76 -0.51
C THR A 59 5.53 5.49 0.87
N ILE A 60 6.33 5.82 1.90
CA ILE A 60 5.98 5.70 3.31
C ILE A 60 5.83 7.10 3.88
N GLN A 61 4.64 7.40 4.39
CA GLN A 61 4.34 8.64 5.07
C GLN A 61 4.02 8.36 6.54
N ALA A 62 4.33 9.30 7.42
CA ALA A 62 4.01 9.19 8.83
C ALA A 62 3.31 10.45 9.36
N GLN A 63 2.42 10.25 10.31
CA GLN A 63 1.83 11.29 11.15
C GLN A 63 2.06 10.91 12.61
N VAL A 64 2.61 11.85 13.40
CA VAL A 64 2.96 11.62 14.80
C VAL A 64 2.06 12.44 15.71
N HIS A 65 1.39 11.77 16.64
CA HIS A 65 0.64 12.39 17.73
C HIS A 65 1.29 12.06 19.06
N SER A 66 1.76 13.07 19.76
CA SER A 66 2.40 12.94 21.09
C SER A 66 1.58 13.65 22.15
N SER A 67 1.46 13.03 23.32
CA SER A 67 0.88 13.66 24.53
C SER A 67 1.78 14.77 25.10
N ASN A 68 3.06 14.83 24.71
CA ASN A 68 3.95 15.91 25.10
C ASN A 68 3.62 17.18 24.30
N ALA A 69 3.25 18.27 24.98
CA ALA A 69 2.81 19.52 24.35
C ALA A 69 3.88 20.20 23.47
N THR A 70 5.17 20.05 23.78
CA THR A 70 6.24 20.85 23.17
C THR A 70 7.00 20.12 22.06
N LYS A 71 7.24 18.82 22.21
CA LYS A 71 8.04 18.04 21.25
C LYS A 71 7.56 16.60 21.08
N ASN A 72 7.75 16.09 19.87
CA ASN A 72 7.68 14.65 19.61
C ASN A 72 9.03 14.02 19.99
N ALA A 73 9.02 12.87 20.66
CA ALA A 73 10.26 12.15 20.92
C ALA A 73 10.71 11.43 19.64
N PRO A 74 12.03 11.29 19.40
CA PRO A 74 12.52 10.50 18.28
C PRO A 74 12.20 9.02 18.48
N PHE A 75 12.07 8.28 17.39
CA PHE A 75 11.75 6.85 17.40
C PHE A 75 12.48 6.11 16.29
N LEU A 76 12.64 4.80 16.44
CA LEU A 76 13.28 3.96 15.45
C LEU A 76 12.20 3.30 14.59
N LEU A 77 12.20 3.58 13.29
CA LEU A 77 11.37 2.88 12.33
C LEU A 77 12.11 1.64 11.83
N CYS A 78 11.46 0.48 11.90
CA CYS A 78 12.00 -0.79 11.44
C CYS A 78 11.21 -1.28 10.22
N LEU A 79 11.86 -1.32 9.06
CA LEU A 79 11.32 -1.87 7.82
C LEU A 79 11.88 -3.27 7.64
N LYS A 80 11.02 -4.29 7.73
CA LYS A 80 11.38 -5.70 7.59
C LYS A 80 10.80 -6.24 6.30
N GLU A 81 11.60 -6.90 5.48
CA GLU A 81 11.12 -7.57 4.30
C GLU A 81 11.66 -9.01 4.19
N PRO A 82 10.86 -9.96 3.69
CA PRO A 82 11.38 -11.29 3.36
C PRO A 82 12.53 -11.18 2.37
N SER A 83 13.62 -11.88 2.64
CA SER A 83 14.93 -11.81 1.95
C SER A 83 14.92 -12.22 0.47
N THR A 84 13.75 -12.46 -0.12
CA THR A 84 13.59 -12.82 -1.53
C THR A 84 13.52 -11.61 -2.45
N ASN A 85 13.41 -10.40 -1.90
CA ASN A 85 13.15 -9.19 -2.66
C ASN A 85 14.40 -8.31 -2.69
N ASN A 86 14.76 -7.82 -3.88
CA ASN A 86 15.79 -6.80 -4.02
C ASN A 86 15.14 -5.45 -3.72
N THR A 87 15.15 -5.07 -2.45
CA THR A 87 14.52 -3.84 -1.98
C THR A 87 15.54 -2.81 -1.54
N ALA A 88 15.37 -1.59 -2.04
CA ALA A 88 16.17 -0.44 -1.65
C ALA A 88 15.25 0.61 -0.99
N PHE A 89 15.66 1.08 0.18
CA PHE A 89 14.99 2.15 0.93
C PHE A 89 15.77 3.45 0.80
N LYS A 90 15.06 4.56 0.61
CA LYS A 90 15.59 5.92 0.64
C LYS A 90 14.79 6.74 1.63
N PHE A 91 15.41 7.04 2.78
CA PHE A 91 14.79 7.87 3.80
C PHE A 91 14.89 9.36 3.44
N ASP A 92 13.97 10.16 3.98
CA ASP A 92 14.00 11.61 3.85
C ASP A 92 14.99 12.21 4.87
N ASP A 93 16.04 12.87 4.37
CA ASP A 93 17.12 13.45 5.18
C ASP A 93 16.63 14.55 6.15
N ASN A 94 15.45 15.13 5.91
CA ASN A 94 14.86 16.12 6.82
C ASN A 94 14.37 15.50 8.14
N PHE A 95 14.05 14.20 8.13
CA PHE A 95 13.46 13.50 9.28
C PHE A 95 14.32 12.34 9.79
N ALA A 96 15.11 11.72 8.93
CA ALA A 96 15.98 10.61 9.28
C ALA A 96 17.40 11.09 9.62
N SER A 97 17.82 10.89 10.87
CA SER A 97 19.16 11.31 11.32
C SER A 97 20.21 10.20 11.23
N GLU A 98 19.77 8.94 11.25
CA GLU A 98 20.66 7.78 11.25
C GLU A 98 19.93 6.62 10.56
N VAL A 99 20.55 6.02 9.55
CA VAL A 99 20.02 4.87 8.82
C VAL A 99 20.97 3.69 9.02
N LEU A 100 20.45 2.63 9.63
CA LEU A 100 21.16 1.39 9.90
C LEU A 100 20.65 0.33 8.94
N SER A 101 21.43 0.04 7.89
CA SER A 101 21.16 -1.05 6.97
C SER A 101 21.79 -2.35 7.48
N ASN A 102 21.14 -3.49 7.20
CA ASN A 102 21.66 -4.83 7.47
C ASN A 102 21.89 -5.19 8.95
N PHE A 103 21.08 -4.67 9.87
CA PHE A 103 21.16 -5.10 11.27
C PHE A 103 20.57 -6.50 11.41
N VAL A 104 21.44 -7.52 11.34
CA VAL A 104 21.12 -8.90 11.71
C VAL A 104 21.44 -9.05 13.20
N ASP A 105 20.41 -9.26 14.01
CA ASP A 105 20.61 -9.50 15.44
C ASP A 105 21.41 -10.81 15.64
N ARG A 106 22.63 -10.67 16.17
CA ARG A 106 23.67 -11.71 16.19
C ARG A 106 23.34 -12.90 17.10
N GLN A 107 22.29 -12.80 17.93
CA GLN A 107 21.80 -13.91 18.75
C GLN A 107 20.60 -14.67 18.15
N GLU A 108 20.01 -14.18 17.05
CA GLU A 108 18.89 -14.82 16.32
C GLU A 108 19.30 -15.36 14.94
N GLU A 109 20.60 -15.30 14.65
CA GLU A 109 21.25 -15.51 13.36
C GLU A 109 21.12 -16.95 12.82
N GLU A 110 20.94 -17.95 13.70
CA GLU A 110 20.71 -19.34 13.29
C GLU A 110 19.22 -19.65 13.02
N ARG A 111 18.28 -18.87 13.56
CA ARG A 111 16.83 -19.11 13.42
C ARG A 111 16.15 -18.19 12.40
N ARG A 112 16.76 -17.03 12.07
CA ARG A 112 16.19 -15.99 11.18
C ARG A 112 16.99 -15.72 9.89
N ARG A 113 17.49 -16.74 9.20
CA ARG A 113 18.21 -16.59 7.91
C ARG A 113 17.41 -15.98 6.73
N ARG A 114 16.28 -15.27 6.92
CA ARG A 114 15.37 -14.90 5.81
C ARG A 114 14.69 -13.54 5.87
N GLU A 115 15.02 -12.65 6.80
CA GLU A 115 14.43 -11.29 6.81
C GLU A 115 15.53 -10.24 6.89
N THR A 116 15.59 -9.37 5.87
CA THR A 116 16.45 -8.18 5.92
C THR A 116 15.67 -7.07 6.62
N ALA A 117 16.32 -6.40 7.57
CA ALA A 117 15.75 -5.26 8.28
C ALA A 117 16.58 -4.02 7.97
N THR A 118 15.90 -2.94 7.62
CA THR A 118 16.48 -1.59 7.55
C THR A 118 15.83 -0.76 8.64
N MET A 119 16.65 -0.08 9.44
CA MET A 119 16.18 0.74 10.55
C MET A 119 16.59 2.19 10.32
N ALA A 120 15.73 3.13 10.70
CA ALA A 120 16.07 4.55 10.67
C ALA A 120 15.56 5.26 11.92
N LYS A 121 16.43 6.08 12.51
CA LYS A 121 16.05 6.99 13.60
C LYS A 121 15.33 8.20 13.00
N LEU A 122 14.05 8.33 13.31
CA LEU A 122 13.20 9.41 12.83
C LEU A 122 12.91 10.43 13.91
N THR A 123 12.96 11.71 13.53
CA THR A 123 12.54 12.85 14.34
C THR A 123 11.59 13.72 13.51
N ILE A 124 10.29 13.64 13.80
CA ILE A 124 9.27 14.47 13.12
C ILE A 124 8.87 15.61 14.06
N PRO A 125 9.19 16.88 13.72
CA PRO A 125 8.85 18.02 14.56
C PRO A 125 7.34 18.14 14.82
N LYS A 126 6.98 18.67 15.99
CA LYS A 126 5.56 18.86 16.36
C LYS A 126 4.84 19.94 15.52
N GLY A 127 5.61 20.82 14.89
CA GLY A 127 5.10 21.83 13.96
C GLY A 127 4.65 21.26 12.61
N GLU A 128 5.05 20.03 12.27
CA GLU A 128 4.59 19.36 11.04
C GLU A 128 3.13 18.94 11.21
N ILE A 129 2.24 19.58 10.47
CA ILE A 129 0.80 19.31 10.51
C ILE A 129 0.45 18.31 9.41
N GLY A 130 -0.16 17.19 9.78
CA GLY A 130 -0.63 16.18 8.84
C GLY A 130 0.36 15.02 8.66
N THR A 131 0.42 14.48 7.45
CA THR A 131 1.28 13.35 7.08
C THR A 131 2.51 13.86 6.33
N VAL A 132 3.70 13.50 6.79
CA VAL A 132 4.97 13.81 6.13
C VAL A 132 5.55 12.57 5.47
N LYS A 133 6.22 12.73 4.33
CA LYS A 133 6.94 11.63 3.70
C LYS A 133 8.22 11.34 4.48
N ILE A 134 8.46 10.07 4.80
CA ILE A 134 9.62 9.64 5.59
C ILE A 134 10.56 8.69 4.85
N ALA A 135 10.05 7.96 3.86
CA ALA A 135 10.86 7.13 3.00
C ALA A 135 10.16 6.85 1.67
N ASP A 136 10.97 6.57 0.65
CA ASP A 136 10.57 5.89 -0.57
C ASP A 136 11.28 4.53 -0.63
N TYR A 137 10.70 3.56 -1.33
CA TYR A 137 11.36 2.28 -1.60
C TYR A 137 11.06 1.76 -2.99
N THR A 138 11.98 0.98 -3.51
CA THR A 138 11.81 0.23 -4.75
C THR A 138 12.07 -1.23 -4.47
N ALA A 139 11.19 -2.12 -4.93
CA ALA A 139 11.36 -3.56 -4.80
C ALA A 139 11.14 -4.26 -6.13
N GLN A 140 11.99 -5.24 -6.43
CA GLN A 140 11.77 -6.21 -7.50
C GLN A 140 11.53 -7.59 -6.90
N CYS A 141 10.42 -8.21 -7.27
CA CYS A 141 10.04 -9.49 -6.72
C CYS A 141 9.16 -10.32 -7.66
N GLU A 142 9.15 -11.62 -7.39
CA GLU A 142 8.23 -12.57 -8.00
C GLU A 142 6.98 -12.75 -7.14
N ILE A 143 5.81 -12.55 -7.75
CA ILE A 143 4.51 -12.56 -7.07
C ILE A 143 3.65 -13.68 -7.62
N LYS A 144 3.30 -14.63 -6.77
CA LYS A 144 2.40 -15.75 -7.11
C LYS A 144 0.92 -15.35 -7.04
N ASN A 145 0.59 -14.43 -6.13
CA ASN A 145 -0.79 -14.07 -5.83
C ASN A 145 -0.94 -12.55 -5.91
N LEU A 146 -1.37 -12.05 -7.06
CA LEU A 146 -1.84 -10.67 -7.16
C LEU A 146 -3.19 -10.52 -6.45
N PRO A 147 -3.59 -9.28 -6.08
CA PRO A 147 -4.92 -9.02 -5.53
C PRO A 147 -6.08 -9.41 -6.46
N PHE A 148 -5.81 -9.61 -7.74
CA PHE A 148 -6.75 -10.15 -8.70
C PHE A 148 -6.07 -11.17 -9.63
N LEU A 149 -6.87 -12.03 -10.24
CA LEU A 149 -6.46 -12.94 -11.30
C LEU A 149 -7.11 -12.51 -12.61
N VAL A 150 -6.32 -12.45 -13.69
CA VAL A 150 -6.81 -12.26 -15.05
C VAL A 150 -6.69 -13.58 -15.79
N GLN A 151 -7.79 -14.04 -16.37
CA GLN A 151 -7.81 -15.20 -17.25
C GLN A 151 -8.32 -14.75 -18.60
N SER A 152 -7.52 -14.95 -19.64
CA SER A 152 -7.90 -14.69 -21.03
C SER A 152 -8.08 -16.01 -21.77
N ARG A 153 -9.08 -16.04 -22.65
CA ARG A 153 -9.29 -17.14 -23.57
C ARG A 153 -9.67 -16.55 -24.92
N ILE A 154 -8.82 -16.81 -25.90
CA ILE A 154 -9.07 -16.45 -27.29
C ILE A 154 -9.38 -17.74 -28.04
N LYS A 155 -10.51 -17.76 -28.74
CA LYS A 155 -10.89 -18.87 -29.63
C LYS A 155 -10.98 -18.36 -31.04
N PHE A 156 -10.62 -19.22 -31.98
CA PHE A 156 -10.75 -18.94 -33.41
C PHE A 156 -11.72 -19.96 -34.00
N ASP A 157 -12.71 -19.48 -34.72
CA ASP A 157 -13.68 -20.28 -35.45
C ASP A 157 -13.76 -19.75 -36.89
N GLU A 158 -13.17 -20.51 -37.82
CA GLU A 158 -12.97 -20.10 -39.22
C GLU A 158 -12.26 -18.74 -39.38
N ASN A 159 -13.04 -17.68 -39.53
CA ASN A 159 -12.59 -16.29 -39.71
C ASN A 159 -13.01 -15.39 -38.55
N ILE A 160 -13.62 -15.93 -37.50
CA ILE A 160 -14.07 -15.17 -36.32
C ILE A 160 -13.13 -15.46 -35.16
N CYS A 161 -12.72 -14.42 -34.45
CA CYS A 161 -12.03 -14.54 -33.17
C CYS A 161 -12.96 -14.11 -32.04
N HIS A 162 -13.07 -14.98 -31.03
CA HIS A 162 -13.81 -14.74 -29.81
C HIS A 162 -12.84 -14.45 -28.68
N ILE A 163 -12.90 -13.25 -28.13
CA ILE A 163 -12.07 -12.79 -27.02
C ILE A 163 -12.92 -12.86 -25.76
N ALA A 164 -12.51 -13.65 -24.78
CA ALA A 164 -13.14 -13.71 -23.47
C ALA A 164 -12.13 -13.44 -22.36
N LEU A 165 -12.47 -12.54 -21.44
CA LEU A 165 -11.69 -12.22 -20.26
C LEU A 165 -12.52 -12.46 -19.00
N GLN A 166 -11.89 -13.07 -18.00
CA GLN A 166 -12.41 -13.15 -16.65
C GLN A 166 -11.43 -12.48 -15.70
N ILE A 167 -11.94 -11.57 -14.86
CA ILE A 167 -11.16 -10.97 -13.78
C ILE A 167 -11.80 -11.37 -12.46
N ARG A 168 -11.01 -11.90 -11.54
CA ARG A 168 -11.47 -12.36 -10.23
C ARG A 168 -10.66 -11.69 -9.11
N SER A 169 -11.35 -11.11 -8.14
CA SER A 169 -10.74 -10.56 -6.92
C SER A 169 -10.36 -11.70 -5.96
N ASN A 170 -9.20 -11.59 -5.32
CA ASN A 170 -8.72 -12.60 -4.40
C ASN A 170 -9.46 -12.52 -3.05
N LEU A 171 -9.80 -13.68 -2.48
CA LEU A 171 -10.42 -13.78 -1.14
C LEU A 171 -9.47 -13.38 -0.01
N ALA A 172 -8.17 -13.28 -0.27
CA ALA A 172 -7.19 -12.81 0.70
C ALA A 172 -7.11 -11.28 0.81
N ASN A 173 -7.74 -10.53 -0.11
CA ASN A 173 -7.68 -9.07 -0.10
C ASN A 173 -8.27 -8.50 1.21
N LYS A 174 -7.67 -7.44 1.71
CA LYS A 174 -8.16 -6.66 2.84
C LYS A 174 -9.33 -5.76 2.43
N GLY A 175 -9.30 -5.23 1.20
CA GLY A 175 -10.33 -4.34 0.66
C GLY A 175 -10.95 -4.82 -0.64
N GLU A 176 -11.81 -3.97 -1.18
CA GLU A 176 -12.31 -4.07 -2.54
C GLU A 176 -11.30 -3.48 -3.53
N LEU A 177 -11.38 -3.91 -4.78
CA LEU A 177 -10.59 -3.33 -5.85
C LEU A 177 -11.46 -2.31 -6.60
N GLU A 178 -10.93 -1.12 -6.83
CA GLU A 178 -11.64 0.01 -7.42
C GLU A 178 -10.97 0.48 -8.73
N ASP A 179 -11.71 1.32 -9.48
CA ASP A 179 -11.24 2.04 -10.67
C ASP A 179 -10.58 1.13 -11.71
N PHE A 180 -11.23 0.01 -12.03
CA PHE A 180 -10.71 -0.89 -13.06
C PHE A 180 -10.73 -0.21 -14.42
N THR A 181 -9.59 -0.25 -15.09
CA THR A 181 -9.47 -0.02 -16.53
C THR A 181 -8.89 -1.26 -17.17
N ILE A 182 -9.63 -1.89 -18.07
CA ILE A 182 -9.22 -3.08 -18.80
C ILE A 182 -9.10 -2.68 -20.26
N ALA A 183 -7.94 -2.90 -20.85
CA ALA A 183 -7.67 -2.61 -22.26
C ALA A 183 -7.13 -3.85 -22.96
N VAL A 184 -7.74 -4.21 -24.09
CA VAL A 184 -7.27 -5.27 -24.98
C VAL A 184 -6.81 -4.63 -26.27
N ALA A 185 -5.54 -4.83 -26.63
CA ALA A 185 -5.02 -4.42 -27.92
C ALA A 185 -5.48 -5.41 -29.00
N VAL A 186 -6.02 -4.87 -30.10
CA VAL A 186 -6.53 -5.66 -31.22
C VAL A 186 -5.49 -5.66 -32.35
N PRO A 187 -4.85 -6.80 -32.64
CA PRO A 187 -3.72 -6.89 -33.56
C PRO A 187 -4.16 -6.67 -35.01
N GLN A 188 -3.22 -6.37 -35.91
CA GLN A 188 -3.52 -5.93 -37.28
C GLN A 188 -4.25 -6.98 -38.13
N GLN A 189 -4.14 -8.25 -37.78
CA GLN A 189 -4.79 -9.38 -38.43
C GLN A 189 -6.31 -9.39 -38.26
N VAL A 190 -6.86 -8.53 -37.39
CA VAL A 190 -8.31 -8.38 -37.16
C VAL A 190 -8.85 -7.20 -37.97
N LYS A 191 -10.03 -7.38 -38.58
CA LYS A 191 -10.76 -6.30 -39.27
C LYS A 191 -11.35 -5.32 -38.25
N PRO A 192 -10.87 -4.07 -38.16
CA PRO A 192 -11.26 -3.14 -37.10
C PRO A 192 -12.75 -2.79 -37.10
N GLU A 193 -13.42 -2.80 -38.24
CA GLU A 193 -14.84 -2.49 -38.42
C GLU A 193 -15.78 -3.58 -37.89
N THR A 194 -15.26 -4.79 -37.67
CA THR A 194 -16.05 -5.95 -37.21
C THR A 194 -15.99 -6.17 -35.70
N VAL A 195 -15.15 -5.41 -35.00
CA VAL A 195 -14.98 -5.55 -33.54
C VAL A 195 -16.27 -5.16 -32.82
N LYS A 196 -16.88 -6.14 -32.16
CA LYS A 196 -18.12 -5.98 -31.41
C LYS A 196 -17.95 -6.47 -29.98
N VAL A 197 -18.14 -5.57 -29.03
CA VAL A 197 -18.20 -5.94 -27.60
C VAL A 197 -19.50 -6.68 -27.33
N THR A 198 -19.41 -7.91 -26.85
CA THR A 198 -20.56 -8.78 -26.57
C THR A 198 -20.88 -8.87 -25.08
N LYS A 199 -19.92 -8.61 -24.19
CA LYS A 199 -20.15 -8.60 -22.74
C LYS A 199 -19.27 -7.57 -22.01
N GLY A 200 -19.86 -6.95 -20.99
CA GLY A 200 -19.31 -5.81 -20.26
C GLY A 200 -19.40 -4.57 -21.13
N ALA A 201 -19.89 -3.45 -20.60
CA ALA A 201 -20.17 -2.21 -21.34
C ALA A 201 -18.89 -1.49 -21.86
N GLY A 202 -18.07 -2.20 -22.63
CA GLY A 202 -16.81 -1.74 -23.20
C GLY A 202 -17.01 -0.92 -24.46
N LYS A 203 -15.96 -0.19 -24.82
CA LYS A 203 -15.92 0.68 -26.00
C LYS A 203 -14.76 0.27 -26.88
N TRP A 204 -15.04 0.12 -28.17
CA TRP A 204 -14.03 -0.05 -29.21
C TRP A 204 -13.52 1.33 -29.65
N ASP A 205 -12.20 1.50 -29.66
CA ASP A 205 -11.51 2.67 -30.23
C ASP A 205 -10.73 2.18 -31.45
N SER A 206 -11.27 2.45 -32.64
CA SER A 206 -10.70 2.00 -33.92
C SER A 206 -9.37 2.68 -34.24
N LEU A 207 -9.18 3.93 -33.80
CA LEU A 207 -7.96 4.70 -34.03
C LEU A 207 -6.79 4.09 -33.24
N LYS A 208 -7.03 3.76 -31.96
CA LYS A 208 -6.02 3.16 -31.09
C LYS A 208 -5.96 1.63 -31.21
N ARG A 209 -6.92 1.03 -31.91
CA ARG A 209 -7.15 -0.42 -31.98
C ARG A 209 -7.22 -1.08 -30.60
N ILE A 210 -8.01 -0.50 -29.69
CA ILE A 210 -8.20 -1.04 -28.34
C ILE A 210 -9.67 -1.22 -27.99
N ILE A 211 -9.97 -2.30 -27.28
CA ILE A 211 -11.25 -2.46 -26.58
C ILE A 211 -11.02 -2.08 -25.13
N LYS A 212 -11.79 -1.12 -24.62
CA LYS A 212 -11.65 -0.60 -23.26
C LYS A 212 -12.91 -0.83 -22.43
N TRP A 213 -12.77 -1.46 -21.27
CA TRP A 213 -13.81 -1.53 -20.24
C TRP A 213 -13.38 -0.70 -19.03
N ASN A 214 -14.33 -0.02 -18.40
CA ASN A 214 -14.14 0.62 -17.10
C ASN A 214 -15.15 0.02 -16.13
N VAL A 215 -14.71 -0.31 -14.92
CA VAL A 215 -15.57 -0.83 -13.85
C VAL A 215 -15.19 -0.15 -12.55
N ASP A 216 -16.18 0.39 -11.85
CA ASP A 216 -15.94 1.21 -10.66
C ASP A 216 -15.42 0.39 -9.47
N CYS A 217 -16.00 -0.80 -9.24
CA CYS A 217 -15.61 -1.66 -8.13
C CYS A 217 -15.75 -3.16 -8.48
N LEU A 218 -14.80 -3.95 -7.98
CA LEU A 218 -14.85 -5.40 -7.91
C LEU A 218 -14.75 -5.83 -6.44
N PRO A 219 -15.88 -6.22 -5.83
CA PRO A 219 -15.90 -6.68 -4.44
C PRO A 219 -14.96 -7.87 -4.20
N LYS A 220 -14.54 -8.02 -2.95
CA LYS A 220 -13.68 -9.13 -2.52
C LYS A 220 -14.28 -10.48 -2.90
N GLY A 221 -13.49 -11.31 -3.59
CA GLY A 221 -13.90 -12.66 -4.03
C GLY A 221 -14.83 -12.72 -5.25
N ALA A 222 -15.35 -11.57 -5.71
CA ALA A 222 -16.23 -11.50 -6.87
C ALA A 222 -15.46 -11.70 -8.18
N SER A 223 -16.20 -11.96 -9.26
CA SER A 223 -15.63 -12.09 -10.60
C SER A 223 -16.48 -11.36 -11.65
N MET A 224 -15.82 -10.86 -12.68
CA MET A 224 -16.44 -10.21 -13.83
C MET A 224 -15.99 -10.89 -15.11
N LEU A 225 -16.87 -10.85 -16.11
CA LEU A 225 -16.66 -11.46 -17.42
C LEU A 225 -16.85 -10.41 -18.51
N PHE A 226 -15.90 -10.36 -19.43
CA PHE A 226 -15.89 -9.45 -20.57
C PHE A 226 -15.71 -10.26 -21.84
N SER A 227 -16.34 -9.85 -22.92
CA SER A 227 -16.15 -10.53 -24.20
C SER A 227 -16.35 -9.60 -25.38
N ALA A 228 -15.66 -9.92 -26.47
CA ALA A 228 -15.80 -9.28 -27.75
C ALA A 228 -15.52 -10.27 -28.87
N ASP A 229 -16.16 -10.05 -30.01
CA ASP A 229 -15.98 -10.82 -31.22
C ASP A 229 -15.43 -9.91 -32.32
N ALA A 230 -14.63 -10.47 -33.22
CA ALA A 230 -14.19 -9.76 -34.42
C ALA A 230 -13.85 -10.75 -35.55
N GLU A 231 -13.84 -10.27 -36.78
CA GLU A 231 -13.38 -11.05 -37.93
C GLU A 231 -11.88 -10.86 -38.18
N LEU A 232 -11.24 -11.92 -38.68
CA LEU A 232 -9.88 -11.91 -39.17
C LEU A 232 -9.84 -11.48 -40.64
N ILE A 233 -8.76 -10.79 -41.03
CA ILE A 233 -8.50 -10.41 -42.43
C ILE A 233 -8.23 -11.65 -43.29
N MET A 234 -7.51 -12.62 -42.72
CA MET A 234 -7.20 -13.90 -43.36
C MET A 234 -7.63 -15.04 -42.45
N SER A 235 -8.15 -16.13 -43.06
CA SER A 235 -8.50 -17.34 -42.34
C SER A 235 -7.28 -17.92 -41.62
N VAL A 236 -7.48 -18.41 -40.39
CA VAL A 236 -6.43 -19.01 -39.56
C VAL A 236 -5.68 -20.13 -40.29
N ASN A 237 -6.36 -20.86 -41.17
CA ASN A 237 -5.79 -21.95 -41.96
C ASN A 237 -4.74 -21.50 -43.00
N LYS A 238 -4.57 -20.19 -43.22
CA LYS A 238 -3.67 -19.60 -44.24
C LYS A 238 -2.49 -18.82 -43.67
N VAL A 239 -2.41 -18.64 -42.35
CA VAL A 239 -1.31 -17.92 -41.70
C VAL A 239 -0.28 -18.96 -41.25
N ASP A 240 1.01 -18.70 -41.47
CA ASP A 240 2.16 -19.55 -41.14
C ASP A 240 2.31 -19.83 -39.62
N GLY A 241 1.33 -20.50 -39.02
CA GLY A 241 1.35 -21.01 -37.65
C GLY A 241 1.18 -19.98 -36.52
N LEU A 242 1.29 -18.68 -36.77
CA LEU A 242 1.18 -17.65 -35.73
C LEU A 242 -0.24 -17.11 -35.58
N LEU A 243 -0.95 -17.60 -34.56
CA LEU A 243 -2.23 -17.04 -34.13
C LEU A 243 -2.04 -15.59 -33.65
N PRO A 244 -3.00 -14.69 -33.93
CA PRO A 244 -2.90 -13.31 -33.48
C PRO A 244 -2.93 -13.24 -31.95
N HIS A 245 -1.94 -12.54 -31.40
CA HIS A 245 -1.83 -12.30 -29.96
C HIS A 245 -2.58 -11.02 -29.56
N PHE A 246 -3.29 -11.05 -28.43
CA PHE A 246 -4.09 -9.94 -27.92
C PHE A 246 -3.56 -9.49 -26.55
N PRO A 247 -2.59 -8.57 -26.51
CA PRO A 247 -2.06 -8.04 -25.25
C PRO A 247 -3.17 -7.43 -24.40
N ILE A 248 -3.18 -7.74 -23.11
CA ILE A 248 -4.15 -7.21 -22.14
C ILE A 248 -3.43 -6.36 -21.12
N ILE A 249 -3.99 -5.19 -20.83
CA ILE A 249 -3.57 -4.32 -19.75
C ILE A 249 -4.74 -4.15 -18.78
N VAL A 250 -4.50 -4.40 -17.50
CA VAL A 250 -5.44 -4.15 -16.42
C VAL A 250 -4.83 -3.15 -15.45
N ARG A 251 -5.59 -2.09 -15.14
CA ARG A 251 -5.27 -1.15 -14.08
C ARG A 251 -6.37 -1.19 -13.03
N CYS A 252 -6.01 -1.10 -11.76
CA CYS A 252 -6.94 -0.92 -10.66
C CYS A 252 -6.23 -0.32 -9.45
N ARG A 253 -6.98 -0.01 -8.39
CA ARG A 253 -6.43 0.39 -7.09
C ARG A 253 -7.11 -0.35 -5.95
N SER A 254 -6.46 -0.39 -4.79
CA SER A 254 -7.06 -0.74 -3.51
C SER A 254 -6.63 0.29 -2.45
N LYS A 255 -7.53 0.59 -1.53
CA LYS A 255 -7.30 1.52 -0.41
C LYS A 255 -6.82 0.83 0.86
N LEU A 256 -6.81 -0.50 0.89
CA LEU A 256 -6.50 -1.29 2.10
C LEU A 256 -5.48 -2.41 1.85
N ASP A 257 -5.14 -2.68 0.59
CA ASP A 257 -4.20 -3.73 0.22
C ASP A 257 -2.77 -3.20 0.03
N GLN A 258 -1.83 -4.15 0.11
CA GLN A 258 -0.41 -3.98 -0.15
C GLN A 258 0.05 -5.22 -0.91
N VAL A 259 0.94 -5.03 -1.88
CA VAL A 259 1.49 -6.08 -2.71
C VAL A 259 2.86 -6.52 -2.19
N SER A 260 3.70 -5.59 -1.71
CA SER A 260 4.94 -5.99 -1.03
C SER A 260 4.62 -6.74 0.27
N LYS A 261 5.57 -7.56 0.69
CA LYS A 261 5.51 -8.26 1.99
C LYS A 261 6.22 -7.47 3.09
N MET A 262 6.51 -6.20 2.84
CA MET A 262 7.17 -5.32 3.80
C MET A 262 6.29 -5.18 5.05
N LYS A 263 6.92 -5.37 6.20
CA LYS A 263 6.34 -5.11 7.52
C LYS A 263 7.01 -3.87 8.09
N ILE A 264 6.21 -3.02 8.72
CA ILE A 264 6.68 -1.82 9.39
C ILE A 264 6.45 -2.00 10.89
N ASP A 265 7.45 -1.61 11.66
CA ASP A 265 7.41 -1.56 13.12
C ASP A 265 8.05 -0.25 13.60
N ALA A 266 7.73 0.19 14.81
CA ALA A 266 8.25 1.41 15.40
C ALA A 266 8.51 1.21 16.89
N VAL A 267 9.73 1.54 17.33
CA VAL A 267 10.16 1.33 18.73
C VAL A 267 10.72 2.60 19.35
N ALA A 268 10.61 2.69 20.68
CA ALA A 268 11.23 3.74 21.47
C ALA A 268 12.76 3.66 21.36
N ILE A 269 13.42 4.82 21.44
CA ILE A 269 14.88 4.90 21.50
C ILE A 269 15.31 5.08 22.96
N ASP A 270 16.42 4.46 23.34
CA ASP A 270 17.03 4.63 24.66
C ASP A 270 17.27 6.11 24.99
N GLY A 271 17.00 6.50 26.23
CA GLY A 271 17.02 7.91 26.65
C GLY A 271 15.76 8.71 26.30
N HIS A 272 14.82 8.11 25.56
CA HIS A 272 13.54 8.71 25.20
C HIS A 272 12.36 7.75 25.47
N PRO A 273 12.10 7.38 26.75
CA PRO A 273 11.03 6.45 27.07
C PRO A 273 9.67 7.04 26.66
N ALA A 274 8.93 6.31 25.84
CA ALA A 274 7.58 6.64 25.45
C ALA A 274 6.77 5.38 25.18
N THR A 275 5.46 5.44 25.39
CA THR A 275 4.54 4.36 25.03
C THR A 275 4.14 4.53 23.57
N PHE A 276 4.52 3.58 22.71
CA PHE A 276 4.26 3.64 21.27
C PHE A 276 3.00 2.88 20.87
N MET A 277 2.24 3.45 19.95
CA MET A 277 1.22 2.75 19.17
C MET A 277 1.48 3.02 17.70
N LEU A 278 1.62 1.96 16.92
CA LEU A 278 1.75 2.02 15.47
C LEU A 278 0.41 1.64 14.83
N ASP A 279 -0.08 2.52 13.96
CA ASP A 279 -1.25 2.28 13.12
C ASP A 279 -0.82 2.36 11.66
N THR A 280 -1.11 1.34 10.86
CA THR A 280 -0.61 1.24 9.49
C THR A 280 -1.77 1.09 8.52
N VAL A 281 -1.85 2.02 7.57
CA VAL A 281 -2.79 1.98 6.45
C VAL A 281 -2.00 1.78 5.17
N SER A 282 -2.42 0.83 4.34
CA SER A 282 -1.77 0.55 3.06
C SER A 282 -2.73 0.77 1.91
N SER A 283 -2.21 1.29 0.80
CA SER A 283 -2.94 1.43 -0.46
C SER A 283 -2.04 1.07 -1.62
N VAL A 284 -2.64 0.64 -2.72
CA VAL A 284 -1.90 0.22 -3.91
C VAL A 284 -2.62 0.60 -5.20
N ARG A 285 -1.86 0.98 -6.22
CA ARG A 285 -2.28 1.03 -7.62
C ARG A 285 -1.51 0.00 -8.41
N ILE A 286 -2.21 -0.73 -9.27
CA ILE A 286 -1.64 -1.86 -10.00
C ILE A 286 -1.82 -1.60 -11.49
N LEU A 287 -0.76 -1.85 -12.24
CA LEU A 287 -0.73 -1.98 -13.69
C LEU A 287 -0.23 -3.39 -14.03
N HIS A 288 -1.13 -4.23 -14.51
CA HIS A 288 -0.85 -5.62 -14.86
C HIS A 288 -0.90 -5.81 -16.37
N ARG A 289 0.14 -6.44 -16.93
CA ARG A 289 0.24 -6.78 -18.35
C ARG A 289 0.20 -8.30 -18.50
N VAL A 290 -0.72 -8.77 -19.35
CA VAL A 290 -0.77 -10.16 -19.79
C VAL A 290 -0.32 -10.19 -21.23
N SER A 291 0.75 -10.94 -21.47
CA SER A 291 1.42 -11.11 -22.77
C SER A 291 1.43 -12.54 -23.24
#